data_AF-K1UT28-F1
#
_entry.id   AF-K1UT28-F1
#
_cell.length_a   1.000
_cell.length_b   1.000
_cell.length_c   1.000
_cell.angle_alpha   90.00
_cell.angle_beta   90.00
_cell.angle_gamma   90.00
#
_symmetry.space_group_name_H-M   'P 1'
#
loop_
_entity.id
_entity.type
_entity.pdbx_description
1 polymer ?
#
loop_
_entity_poly.entity_id
_entity_poly.type
_entity_poly.pdbx_seq_one_letter_code
_entity_poly.pdbx_strand_id
1 'polypeptide(L)'
;MPAGKTNYRIIFGGAYSQSNGGTYDNIFKPESFHVAVGNGTDWSGNLTYEKIGGSDTTDPYWVQFAVDFTLKEAVSQLSIRFTADLASVFAIDDVQLVEGNGGQEVDLEGGVVPPDPGEATAITIPELIAQMTDTEAPVDANADRYLDAVVMNDVAGANYTFNNLILATENATEAGNGITLYGSQVEPSTLGLNKGDKVRVTLYKGLAKVKNYNGMYEVTGDREATWCKVEKTGTVTSIPTATIAAADLAKYQGMAVTIANASVAQAGVWASASALSSHTFTADGANFTVFCKQSDEKNPSVFLDVPFKAGSGNISGLAAVYK
;
A
#
# COMPACT_ATOMS: atom_id res chain seq x y z
N MET A 1 -1.53 -15.15 14.24
CA MET A 1 -2.15 -14.19 13.30
C MET A 1 -1.08 -13.17 12.92
N PRO A 2 -0.94 -12.77 11.64
CA PRO A 2 -0.04 -11.69 11.28
C PRO A 2 -0.50 -10.41 12.02
N ALA A 3 0.36 -9.87 12.87
CA ALA A 3 0.03 -8.66 13.62
C ALA A 3 -0.21 -7.48 12.66
N GLY A 4 -1.18 -6.61 12.97
CA GLY A 4 -1.42 -5.38 12.22
C GLY A 4 -2.26 -5.50 10.93
N LYS A 5 -2.87 -6.65 10.65
CA LYS A 5 -3.80 -6.82 9.51
C LYS A 5 -5.24 -6.54 9.92
N THR A 6 -6.02 -5.98 8.99
CA THR A 6 -7.44 -5.63 9.19
C THR A 6 -8.39 -6.31 8.21
N ASN A 7 -7.93 -6.73 7.04
CA ASN A 7 -8.76 -7.38 6.03
C ASN A 7 -8.66 -8.91 6.11
N TYR A 8 -9.80 -9.57 6.31
CA TYR A 8 -9.86 -11.01 6.54
C TYR A 8 -11.00 -11.67 5.76
N ARG A 9 -10.80 -12.95 5.46
CA ARG A 9 -11.81 -13.85 4.93
C ARG A 9 -11.90 -15.11 5.78
N ILE A 10 -13.11 -15.47 6.23
CA ILE A 10 -13.41 -16.77 6.84
C ILE A 10 -14.01 -17.66 5.77
N ILE A 11 -13.56 -18.91 5.69
CA ILE A 11 -14.16 -19.96 4.86
C ILE A 11 -14.59 -21.09 5.79
N PHE A 12 -15.78 -21.65 5.58
CA PHE A 12 -16.24 -22.80 6.35
C PHE A 12 -17.18 -23.69 5.53
N GLY A 13 -17.17 -24.98 5.82
CA GLY A 13 -18.20 -25.93 5.41
C GLY A 13 -19.36 -25.91 6.40
N GLY A 14 -20.58 -25.82 5.91
CA GLY A 14 -21.81 -25.91 6.69
C GLY A 14 -22.70 -27.05 6.19
N ALA A 15 -23.24 -27.82 7.13
CA ALA A 15 -24.27 -28.82 6.87
C ALA A 15 -25.48 -28.56 7.78
N TYR A 16 -26.67 -28.79 7.24
CA TYR A 16 -27.93 -28.81 7.97
C TYR A 16 -28.58 -30.17 7.76
N SER A 17 -29.16 -30.74 8.81
CA SER A 17 -29.97 -31.96 8.69
C SER A 17 -31.00 -32.05 9.80
N GLN A 18 -32.28 -32.05 9.44
CA GLN A 18 -33.39 -32.20 10.38
C GLN A 18 -34.32 -33.35 9.95
N SER A 19 -34.60 -34.26 10.87
CA SER A 19 -35.57 -35.34 10.63
C SER A 19 -37.00 -34.85 10.81
N ASN A 20 -37.79 -34.97 9.74
CA ASN A 20 -39.21 -34.67 9.70
C ASN A 20 -39.99 -35.96 9.44
N GLY A 21 -40.28 -36.71 10.50
CA GLY A 21 -41.10 -37.92 10.41
C GLY A 21 -40.49 -39.04 9.55
N GLY A 22 -39.16 -39.17 9.53
CA GLY A 22 -38.43 -40.21 8.78
C GLY A 22 -37.87 -39.76 7.43
N THR A 23 -38.18 -38.53 6.98
CA THR A 23 -37.48 -37.88 5.86
C THR A 23 -36.57 -36.78 6.41
N TYR A 24 -35.39 -36.58 5.81
CA TYR A 24 -34.47 -35.53 6.23
C TYR A 24 -34.59 -34.31 5.33
N ASP A 25 -34.74 -33.13 5.92
CA ASP A 25 -34.48 -31.85 5.25
C ASP A 25 -33.01 -31.50 5.47
N ASN A 26 -32.24 -31.43 4.38
CA ASN A 26 -30.82 -31.12 4.39
C ASN A 26 -30.50 -29.73 3.82
N ILE A 27 -31.52 -28.97 3.40
CA ILE A 27 -31.33 -27.64 2.81
C ILE A 27 -30.83 -26.69 3.89
N PHE A 28 -29.67 -26.07 3.66
CA PHE A 28 -29.05 -25.18 4.65
C PHE A 28 -29.95 -23.97 4.93
N LYS A 29 -30.10 -23.59 6.21
CA LYS A 29 -30.96 -22.50 6.67
C LYS A 29 -30.12 -21.30 7.10
N PRO A 30 -29.65 -20.45 6.16
CA PRO A 30 -28.76 -19.34 6.50
C PRO A 30 -29.40 -18.34 7.49
N GLU A 31 -30.72 -18.23 7.48
CA GLU A 31 -31.48 -17.38 8.40
C GLU A 31 -31.42 -17.84 9.88
N SER A 32 -31.06 -19.10 10.13
CA SER A 32 -30.98 -19.70 11.47
C SER A 32 -29.55 -20.01 11.91
N PHE A 33 -28.56 -19.50 11.17
CA PHE A 33 -27.14 -19.72 11.43
C PHE A 33 -26.36 -18.42 11.26
N HIS A 34 -25.61 -18.04 12.29
CA HIS A 34 -24.98 -16.72 12.38
C HIS A 34 -23.47 -16.86 12.58
N VAL A 35 -22.72 -16.01 11.89
CA VAL A 35 -21.27 -15.88 12.04
C VAL A 35 -20.96 -14.52 12.65
N ALA A 36 -20.10 -14.49 13.67
CA ALA A 36 -19.61 -13.26 14.27
C ALA A 36 -18.11 -13.38 14.57
N VAL A 37 -17.44 -12.24 14.68
CA VAL A 37 -16.05 -12.16 15.12
C VAL A 37 -15.94 -11.34 16.39
N GLY A 38 -14.87 -11.53 17.16
CA GLY A 38 -14.68 -10.83 18.43
C GLY A 38 -13.22 -10.76 18.86
N ASN A 39 -12.94 -9.89 19.83
CA ASN A 39 -11.59 -9.71 20.38
C ASN A 39 -11.35 -10.54 21.67
N GLY A 40 -12.36 -11.30 22.12
CA GLY A 40 -12.36 -12.07 23.37
C GLY A 40 -13.26 -11.47 24.46
N THR A 41 -13.51 -10.16 24.43
CA THR A 41 -14.45 -9.45 25.31
C THR A 41 -15.67 -8.95 24.55
N ASP A 42 -15.44 -8.36 23.39
CA ASP A 42 -16.41 -7.70 22.52
C ASP A 42 -16.65 -8.53 21.26
N TRP A 43 -17.85 -8.42 20.73
CA TRP A 43 -18.32 -9.21 19.58
C TRP A 43 -19.01 -8.32 18.57
N SER A 44 -18.77 -8.62 17.30
CA SER A 44 -19.51 -8.04 16.19
C SER A 44 -20.99 -8.43 16.25
N GLY A 45 -21.81 -7.68 15.53
CA GLY A 45 -23.10 -8.19 15.05
C GLY A 45 -22.90 -9.36 14.06
N ASN A 46 -24.02 -9.92 13.59
CA ASN A 46 -23.99 -11.00 12.60
C ASN A 46 -23.36 -10.50 11.30
N LEU A 47 -22.38 -11.25 10.81
CA LEU A 47 -21.72 -11.00 9.55
C LEU A 47 -22.50 -11.66 8.42
N THR A 48 -22.49 -10.98 7.27
CA THR A 48 -23.04 -11.55 6.04
C THR A 48 -22.07 -12.57 5.47
N TYR A 49 -22.59 -13.74 5.09
CA TYR A 49 -21.81 -14.79 4.43
C TYR A 49 -22.50 -15.28 3.17
N GLU A 50 -21.71 -15.69 2.19
CA GLU A 50 -22.20 -16.11 0.87
C GLU A 50 -21.81 -17.56 0.56
N LYS A 51 -22.67 -18.26 -0.17
CA LYS A 51 -22.38 -19.60 -0.68
C LYS A 51 -21.36 -19.49 -1.81
N ILE A 52 -20.21 -20.15 -1.66
CA ILE A 52 -19.14 -20.17 -2.65
C ILE A 52 -18.96 -21.54 -3.33
N GLY A 53 -19.62 -22.58 -2.81
CA GLY A 53 -19.54 -23.93 -3.38
C GLY A 53 -20.41 -24.96 -2.67
N GLY A 54 -20.34 -26.20 -3.13
CA GLY A 54 -21.05 -27.34 -2.52
C GLY A 54 -22.56 -27.40 -2.81
N SER A 55 -23.19 -28.42 -2.25
CA SER A 55 -24.61 -28.73 -2.43
C SER A 55 -25.20 -29.32 -1.16
N ASP A 56 -26.31 -28.75 -0.72
CA ASP A 56 -27.14 -29.21 0.40
C ASP A 56 -28.26 -30.18 -0.04
N THR A 57 -28.36 -30.43 -1.35
CA THR A 57 -29.36 -31.31 -1.95
C THR A 57 -28.77 -32.61 -2.49
N THR A 58 -27.45 -32.76 -2.44
CA THR A 58 -26.70 -33.91 -2.99
C THR A 58 -25.85 -34.51 -1.88
N ASP A 59 -25.84 -35.83 -1.73
CA ASP A 59 -25.03 -36.52 -0.72
C ASP A 59 -23.55 -36.54 -1.15
N PRO A 60 -22.59 -36.04 -0.34
CA PRO A 60 -22.76 -35.50 1.02
C PRO A 60 -23.21 -34.03 1.05
N TYR A 61 -24.17 -33.71 1.92
CA TYR A 61 -24.90 -32.43 1.98
C TYR A 61 -24.11 -31.28 2.64
N TRP A 62 -22.99 -30.92 2.04
CA TRP A 62 -22.12 -29.82 2.51
C TRP A 62 -22.15 -28.64 1.56
N VAL A 63 -22.28 -27.45 2.14
CA VAL A 63 -22.20 -26.16 1.44
C VAL A 63 -20.98 -25.41 1.96
N GLN A 64 -20.20 -24.83 1.06
CA GLN A 64 -19.07 -24.00 1.42
C GLN A 64 -19.48 -22.53 1.41
N PHE A 65 -19.11 -21.81 2.46
CA PHE A 65 -19.42 -20.40 2.64
C PHE A 65 -18.17 -19.55 2.83
N ALA A 66 -18.26 -18.28 2.46
CA ALA A 66 -17.25 -17.26 2.73
C ALA A 66 -17.85 -16.06 3.48
N VAL A 67 -17.06 -15.48 4.38
CA VAL A 67 -17.35 -14.22 5.09
C VAL A 67 -16.18 -13.28 4.85
N ASP A 68 -16.42 -12.13 4.25
CA ASP A 68 -15.41 -11.09 4.07
C ASP A 68 -15.70 -9.91 4.99
N PHE A 69 -14.69 -9.52 5.79
CA PHE A 69 -14.81 -8.41 6.73
C PHE A 69 -13.52 -7.62 6.86
N THR A 70 -13.68 -6.37 7.28
CA THR A 70 -12.59 -5.45 7.57
C THR A 70 -12.73 -4.99 9.01
N LEU A 71 -11.76 -5.31 9.86
CA LEU A 71 -11.68 -4.73 11.19
C LEU A 71 -11.33 -3.25 11.07
N LYS A 72 -12.08 -2.39 11.77
CA LYS A 72 -11.77 -0.95 11.84
C LYS A 72 -10.37 -0.71 12.40
N GLU A 73 -9.94 -1.56 13.34
CA GLU A 73 -8.61 -1.54 13.94
C GLU A 73 -8.07 -2.96 14.09
N ALA A 74 -6.76 -3.14 14.00
CA ALA A 74 -6.14 -4.45 14.22
C ALA A 74 -6.33 -4.88 15.69
N VAL A 75 -6.53 -6.17 15.94
CA VAL A 75 -6.71 -6.72 17.30
C VAL A 75 -5.58 -7.69 17.65
N SER A 76 -5.21 -7.76 18.92
CA SER A 76 -4.18 -8.70 19.42
C SER A 76 -4.68 -10.14 19.45
N GLN A 77 -5.99 -10.32 19.56
CA GLN A 77 -6.69 -11.59 19.50
C GLN A 77 -7.94 -11.44 18.63
N LEU A 78 -8.14 -12.38 17.71
CA LEU A 78 -9.35 -12.48 16.90
C LEU A 78 -9.98 -13.85 17.14
N SER A 79 -11.27 -13.84 17.46
CA SER A 79 -12.09 -15.02 17.74
C SER A 79 -13.22 -15.10 16.73
N ILE A 80 -13.64 -16.32 16.38
CA ILE A 80 -14.78 -16.57 15.49
C ILE A 80 -15.85 -17.30 16.30
N ARG A 81 -17.11 -16.90 16.14
CA ARG A 81 -18.26 -17.55 16.75
C ARG A 81 -19.27 -17.93 15.67
N PHE A 82 -19.72 -19.17 15.76
CA PHE A 82 -20.85 -19.70 15.01
C PHE A 82 -22.00 -19.95 15.98
N THR A 83 -23.18 -19.43 15.66
CA THR A 83 -24.37 -19.56 16.48
C THR A 83 -25.48 -20.16 15.64
N ALA A 84 -26.08 -21.25 16.11
CA ALA A 84 -27.28 -21.83 15.51
C ALA A 84 -28.48 -21.52 16.40
N ASP A 85 -29.57 -21.05 15.79
CA ASP A 85 -30.85 -20.83 16.49
C ASP A 85 -31.58 -22.17 16.73
N LEU A 86 -31.25 -23.19 15.94
CA LEU A 86 -31.85 -24.51 16.00
C LEU A 86 -30.86 -25.52 16.60
N ALA A 87 -31.29 -26.21 17.64
CA ALA A 87 -30.46 -27.19 18.35
C ALA A 87 -30.26 -28.47 17.53
N SER A 88 -29.02 -28.99 17.53
CA SER A 88 -28.65 -30.33 17.03
C SER A 88 -28.94 -30.61 15.56
N VAL A 89 -29.05 -29.59 14.71
CA VAL A 89 -29.31 -29.75 13.27
C VAL A 89 -28.23 -29.16 12.37
N PHE A 90 -27.29 -28.39 12.91
CA PHE A 90 -26.17 -27.81 12.16
C PHE A 90 -24.86 -28.52 12.49
N ALA A 91 -24.01 -28.67 11.48
CA ALA A 91 -22.61 -29.06 11.62
C ALA A 91 -21.71 -28.12 10.82
N ILE A 92 -20.47 -27.97 11.29
CA ILE A 92 -19.46 -27.08 10.72
C ILE A 92 -18.18 -27.89 10.53
N ASP A 93 -17.50 -27.69 9.41
CA ASP A 93 -16.18 -28.27 9.14
C ASP A 93 -15.31 -27.28 8.34
N ASP A 94 -14.03 -27.61 8.16
CA ASP A 94 -13.09 -26.88 7.30
C ASP A 94 -13.02 -25.36 7.54
N VAL A 95 -13.07 -24.94 8.80
CA VAL A 95 -12.95 -23.53 9.16
C VAL A 95 -11.54 -23.03 8.88
N GLN A 96 -11.44 -22.03 8.00
CA GLN A 96 -10.21 -21.35 7.64
C GLN A 96 -10.35 -19.85 7.87
N LEU A 97 -9.27 -19.22 8.28
CA LEU A 97 -9.13 -17.78 8.39
C LEU A 97 -7.90 -17.36 7.60
N VAL A 98 -8.10 -16.53 6.57
CA VAL A 98 -7.05 -16.06 5.67
C VAL A 98 -7.09 -14.53 5.54
N GLU A 99 -5.98 -13.94 5.08
CA GLU A 99 -5.99 -12.54 4.64
C GLU A 99 -6.91 -12.41 3.43
N GLY A 100 -7.81 -11.43 3.46
CA GLY A 100 -8.85 -11.22 2.45
C GLY A 100 -8.74 -9.84 1.80
N ASN A 101 -9.62 -9.57 0.84
CA ASN A 101 -9.71 -8.26 0.19
C ASN A 101 -10.47 -7.21 1.03
N GLY A 102 -10.99 -7.61 2.20
CA GLY A 102 -11.86 -6.77 3.02
C GLY A 102 -13.33 -6.93 2.66
N GLY A 103 -14.23 -6.38 3.47
CA GLY A 103 -15.67 -6.57 3.30
C GLY A 103 -16.49 -5.74 4.29
N GLN A 104 -17.44 -6.37 4.97
CA GLN A 104 -18.25 -5.69 5.98
C GLN A 104 -17.34 -5.10 7.07
N GLU A 105 -17.48 -3.81 7.36
CA GLU A 105 -16.71 -3.16 8.43
C GLU A 105 -17.15 -3.67 9.80
N VAL A 106 -16.19 -3.98 10.66
CA VAL A 106 -16.40 -4.46 12.02
C VAL A 106 -15.60 -3.62 12.99
N ASP A 107 -16.31 -2.97 13.91
CA ASP A 107 -15.74 -2.32 15.09
C ASP A 107 -15.86 -3.27 16.28
N LEU A 108 -14.72 -3.63 16.90
CA LEU A 108 -14.66 -4.52 18.05
C LEU A 108 -14.25 -3.78 19.33
N GLU A 109 -14.27 -2.44 19.35
CA GLU A 109 -13.94 -1.60 20.52
C GLU A 109 -12.80 -2.19 21.38
N GLY A 110 -11.57 -2.07 20.89
CA GLY A 110 -10.41 -2.70 21.55
C GLY A 110 -9.30 -3.04 20.58
N GLY A 111 -9.26 -2.36 19.44
CA GLY A 111 -8.13 -2.46 18.55
C GLY A 111 -6.87 -1.99 19.25
N VAL A 112 -5.75 -2.63 18.93
CA VAL A 112 -4.47 -1.94 19.00
C VAL A 112 -4.49 -0.90 17.89
N VAL A 113 -5.06 0.27 18.21
CA VAL A 113 -4.63 1.53 17.58
C VAL A 113 -3.11 1.49 17.64
N PRO A 114 -2.39 1.54 16.51
CA PRO A 114 -0.95 1.79 16.54
C PRO A 114 -0.78 2.97 17.51
N PRO A 115 0.00 2.82 18.59
CA PRO A 115 -0.05 3.76 19.72
C PRO A 115 -0.12 5.16 19.15
N ASP A 116 -1.20 5.88 19.49
CA ASP A 116 -1.35 7.27 19.07
C ASP A 116 -0.02 7.93 19.42
N PRO A 117 0.70 8.46 18.42
CA PRO A 117 2.06 8.88 18.65
C PRO A 117 2.06 9.86 19.80
N GLY A 118 2.84 9.58 20.84
CA GLY A 118 2.98 10.55 21.93
C GLY A 118 3.39 11.87 21.28
N GLU A 119 2.66 12.96 21.53
CA GLU A 119 2.70 14.25 20.80
C GLU A 119 3.83 14.33 19.76
N ALA A 120 3.58 13.80 18.56
CA ALA A 120 4.62 13.74 17.53
C ALA A 120 5.14 15.15 17.25
N THR A 121 6.46 15.28 17.12
CA THR A 121 7.08 16.58 16.84
C THR A 121 7.41 16.70 15.35
N ALA A 122 7.18 17.89 14.78
CA ALA A 122 7.42 18.10 13.35
C ALA A 122 8.90 17.83 13.00
N ILE A 123 9.12 17.27 11.81
CA ILE A 123 10.41 17.19 11.15
C ILE A 123 10.22 17.47 9.66
N THR A 124 11.16 18.16 9.06
CA THR A 124 11.12 18.48 7.63
C THR A 124 11.94 17.47 6.82
N ILE A 125 11.67 17.37 5.51
CA ILE A 125 12.47 16.53 4.60
C ILE A 125 13.96 16.94 4.61
N PRO A 126 14.32 18.24 4.53
CA PRO A 126 15.71 18.65 4.66
C PRO A 126 16.38 18.21 5.97
N GLU A 127 15.65 18.26 7.10
CA GLU A 127 16.19 17.79 8.39
C GLU A 127 16.40 16.28 8.41
N LEU A 128 15.49 15.49 7.82
CA LEU A 128 15.69 14.04 7.65
C LEU A 128 16.93 13.75 6.80
N ILE A 129 17.09 14.44 5.66
CA ILE A 129 18.24 14.28 4.78
C ILE A 129 19.55 14.64 5.50
N ALA A 130 19.54 15.69 6.33
CA ALA A 130 20.72 16.10 7.10
C ALA A 130 21.17 15.05 8.13
N GLN A 131 20.30 14.14 8.56
CA GLN A 131 20.64 13.03 9.45
C GLN A 131 21.25 11.83 8.71
N MET A 132 21.10 11.77 7.38
CA MET A 132 21.46 10.58 6.62
C MET A 132 22.97 10.40 6.49
N THR A 133 23.42 9.18 6.82
CA THR A 133 24.77 8.69 6.54
C THR A 133 24.68 7.35 5.80
N ASP A 134 25.81 6.77 5.41
CA ASP A 134 25.83 5.43 4.80
C ASP A 134 25.42 4.31 5.79
N THR A 135 25.36 4.64 7.10
CA THR A 135 24.90 3.74 8.16
C THR A 135 23.48 4.11 8.59
N GLU A 136 22.65 3.08 8.72
CA GLU A 136 21.27 3.22 9.17
C GLU A 136 21.22 3.67 10.64
N ALA A 137 20.40 4.68 10.93
CA ALA A 137 20.19 5.19 12.29
C ALA A 137 18.71 5.55 12.52
N PRO A 138 18.19 5.46 13.76
CA PRO A 138 16.85 5.93 14.06
C PRO A 138 16.67 7.41 13.70
N VAL A 139 15.51 7.78 13.15
CA VAL A 139 15.11 9.19 12.91
C VAL A 139 15.18 9.97 14.23
N ASP A 140 14.62 9.39 15.29
CA ASP A 140 14.65 9.92 16.64
C ASP A 140 14.49 8.72 17.59
N ALA A 141 15.35 8.60 18.61
CA ALA A 141 15.30 7.48 19.54
C ALA A 141 14.24 7.66 20.64
N ASN A 142 13.75 8.89 20.85
CA ASN A 142 13.00 9.25 22.06
C ASN A 142 11.62 9.83 21.78
N ALA A 143 11.40 10.42 20.60
CA ALA A 143 10.14 11.05 20.24
C ALA A 143 9.64 10.59 18.86
N ASP A 144 8.33 10.45 18.73
CA ASP A 144 7.73 10.26 17.42
C ASP A 144 7.86 11.57 16.63
N ARG A 145 8.13 11.44 15.33
CA ARG A 145 8.26 12.60 14.43
C ARG A 145 7.15 12.58 13.41
N TYR A 146 6.76 13.73 12.88
CA TYR A 146 5.89 13.75 11.71
C TYR A 146 6.37 14.74 10.65
N LEU A 147 6.10 14.42 9.39
CA LEU A 147 6.28 15.32 8.26
C LEU A 147 4.99 15.40 7.45
N ASP A 148 4.69 16.60 6.96
CA ASP A 148 3.65 16.82 5.96
C ASP A 148 4.30 16.93 4.58
N ALA A 149 3.81 16.19 3.59
CA ALA A 149 4.41 16.11 2.27
C ALA A 149 3.38 15.83 1.17
N VAL A 150 3.83 15.89 -0.08
CA VAL A 150 3.04 15.59 -1.27
C VAL A 150 3.55 14.29 -1.91
N VAL A 151 2.64 13.40 -2.26
CA VAL A 151 2.91 12.14 -2.97
C VAL A 151 3.32 12.42 -4.41
N MET A 152 4.44 11.83 -4.82
CA MET A 152 5.03 12.04 -6.15
C MET A 152 4.89 10.83 -7.08
N ASN A 153 4.52 9.67 -6.53
CA ASN A 153 4.27 8.44 -7.28
C ASN A 153 3.09 8.58 -8.25
N ASP A 154 3.28 8.13 -9.48
CA ASP A 154 2.21 8.03 -10.48
C ASP A 154 1.55 6.65 -10.47
N VAL A 155 0.72 6.41 -9.44
CA VAL A 155 -0.03 5.15 -9.29
C VAL A 155 -1.07 5.01 -10.41
N ALA A 156 -1.79 6.08 -10.74
CA ALA A 156 -2.80 6.10 -11.79
C ALA A 156 -2.22 5.80 -13.19
N GLY A 157 -1.02 6.32 -13.50
CA GLY A 157 -0.29 6.00 -14.73
C GLY A 157 0.50 4.68 -14.70
N ALA A 158 0.36 3.89 -13.62
CA ALA A 158 1.09 2.66 -13.34
C ALA A 158 2.63 2.78 -13.41
N ASN A 159 3.15 4.01 -13.34
CA ASN A 159 4.57 4.33 -13.51
C ASN A 159 5.20 4.69 -12.16
N TYR A 160 5.23 3.71 -11.27
CA TYR A 160 5.85 3.81 -9.95
C TYR A 160 6.51 2.49 -9.54
N THR A 161 7.46 2.58 -8.62
CA THR A 161 8.16 1.44 -8.02
C THR A 161 7.42 0.92 -6.79
N PHE A 162 7.20 -0.39 -6.71
CA PHE A 162 6.56 -1.04 -5.56
C PHE A 162 7.36 -0.83 -4.27
N ASN A 163 6.65 -0.75 -3.14
CA ASN A 163 7.15 -0.52 -1.78
C ASN A 163 7.91 0.79 -1.59
N ASN A 164 7.84 1.72 -2.55
CA ASN A 164 8.49 3.03 -2.47
C ASN A 164 7.43 4.13 -2.48
N LEU A 165 7.27 4.83 -1.36
CA LEU A 165 6.51 6.08 -1.31
C LEU A 165 7.48 7.24 -1.48
N ILE A 166 7.35 7.96 -2.59
CA ILE A 166 8.18 9.09 -2.95
C ILE A 166 7.42 10.36 -2.56
N LEU A 167 8.04 11.15 -1.69
CA LEU A 167 7.45 12.34 -1.10
C LEU A 167 8.31 13.56 -1.41
N ALA A 168 7.64 14.70 -1.61
CA ALA A 168 8.31 16.00 -1.69
C ALA A 168 7.60 17.04 -0.82
N THR A 169 8.36 18.02 -0.33
CA THR A 169 7.81 19.18 0.39
C THR A 169 6.80 19.91 -0.51
N GLU A 170 5.63 20.25 0.04
CA GLU A 170 4.59 20.97 -0.69
C GLU A 170 5.15 22.26 -1.31
N ASN A 171 4.88 22.48 -2.60
CA ASN A 171 5.33 23.64 -3.38
C ASN A 171 6.85 23.82 -3.54
N ALA A 172 7.69 22.87 -3.11
CA ALA A 172 9.14 23.05 -3.19
C ALA A 172 9.70 22.96 -4.61
N THR A 173 10.59 23.89 -4.95
CA THR A 173 11.37 23.91 -6.20
C THR A 173 12.88 23.92 -5.95
N GLU A 174 13.31 23.92 -4.69
CA GLU A 174 14.72 23.88 -4.29
C GLU A 174 15.17 22.44 -4.06
N ALA A 175 16.44 22.15 -4.37
CA ALA A 175 17.03 20.84 -4.14
C ALA A 175 16.93 20.38 -2.66
N GLY A 176 16.98 19.07 -2.43
CA GLY A 176 16.93 18.51 -1.07
C GLY A 176 15.54 18.51 -0.42
N ASN A 177 14.47 18.59 -1.23
CA ASN A 177 13.09 18.58 -0.75
C ASN A 177 12.32 17.32 -1.16
N GLY A 178 13.00 16.25 -1.57
CA GLY A 178 12.39 14.96 -1.88
C GLY A 178 13.06 13.81 -1.14
N ILE A 179 12.27 12.79 -0.80
CA ILE A 179 12.70 11.62 -0.02
C ILE A 179 11.94 10.37 -0.48
N THR A 180 12.53 9.19 -0.25
CA THR A 180 11.90 7.90 -0.51
C THR A 180 11.68 7.17 0.81
N LEU A 181 10.44 6.78 1.07
CA LEU A 181 10.10 5.84 2.12
C LEU A 181 10.06 4.43 1.52
N TYR A 182 10.76 3.49 2.13
CA TYR A 182 10.88 2.11 1.66
C TYR A 182 10.27 1.12 2.64
N GLY A 183 9.40 0.22 2.15
CA GLY A 183 8.84 -0.89 2.90
C GLY A 183 7.39 -1.22 2.53
N SER A 184 6.92 -2.40 2.95
CA SER A 184 5.54 -2.84 2.63
C SER A 184 4.44 -1.98 3.27
N GLN A 185 4.76 -1.27 4.35
CA GLN A 185 3.82 -0.36 5.05
C GLN A 185 3.56 0.93 4.28
N VAL A 186 4.40 1.25 3.28
CA VAL A 186 4.35 2.49 2.51
C VAL A 186 4.05 2.24 1.03
N GLU A 187 3.56 1.05 0.66
CA GLU A 187 3.13 0.76 -0.71
C GLU A 187 1.99 1.70 -1.13
N PRO A 188 2.21 2.66 -2.06
CA PRO A 188 1.23 3.71 -2.34
C PRO A 188 -0.11 3.18 -2.84
N SER A 189 -0.12 2.08 -3.61
CA SER A 189 -1.34 1.48 -4.13
C SER A 189 -2.20 0.86 -3.02
N THR A 190 -1.59 0.17 -2.05
CA THR A 190 -2.27 -0.39 -0.88
C THR A 190 -2.83 0.70 0.04
N LEU A 191 -2.16 1.86 0.09
CA LEU A 191 -2.59 3.02 0.87
C LEU A 191 -3.64 3.89 0.15
N GLY A 192 -3.99 3.57 -1.10
CA GLY A 192 -4.95 4.37 -1.89
C GLY A 192 -4.46 5.78 -2.23
N LEU A 193 -3.13 5.98 -2.31
CA LEU A 193 -2.50 7.26 -2.57
C LEU A 193 -2.25 7.50 -4.05
N ASN A 194 -2.45 8.75 -4.49
CA ASN A 194 -2.18 9.18 -5.86
C ASN A 194 -1.23 10.38 -5.89
N LYS A 195 -0.61 10.61 -7.05
CA LYS A 195 0.23 11.79 -7.30
C LYS A 195 -0.53 13.06 -6.94
N GLY A 196 0.08 13.91 -6.11
CA GLY A 196 -0.51 15.16 -5.64
C GLY A 196 -1.29 15.03 -4.34
N ASP A 197 -1.50 13.83 -3.79
CA ASP A 197 -2.09 13.69 -2.46
C ASP A 197 -1.18 14.29 -1.40
N LYS A 198 -1.78 15.04 -0.48
CA LYS A 198 -1.13 15.53 0.73
C LYS A 198 -1.21 14.44 1.77
N VAL A 199 -0.09 14.16 2.41
CA VAL A 199 0.00 13.15 3.46
C VAL A 199 0.68 13.73 4.68
N ARG A 200 0.22 13.29 5.85
CA ARG A 200 0.99 13.32 7.09
C ARG A 200 1.61 11.95 7.28
N VAL A 201 2.92 11.91 7.45
CA VAL A 201 3.65 10.70 7.82
C VAL A 201 4.12 10.85 9.25
N THR A 202 3.67 9.95 10.11
CA THR A 202 4.20 9.79 11.46
C THR A 202 5.27 8.70 11.44
N LEU A 203 6.46 9.02 11.94
CA LEU A 203 7.63 8.16 12.06
C LEU A 203 7.82 7.78 13.53
N TYR A 204 7.72 6.49 13.85
CA TYR A 204 7.75 6.03 15.23
C TYR A 204 9.16 5.96 15.80
N LYS A 205 9.31 6.49 17.02
CA LYS A 205 10.58 6.60 17.75
C LYS A 205 11.30 5.26 17.83
N GLY A 206 12.60 5.27 17.56
CA GLY A 206 13.46 4.09 17.58
C GLY A 206 13.19 3.05 16.48
N LEU A 207 12.07 3.15 15.76
CA LEU A 207 11.64 2.17 14.75
C LEU A 207 11.83 2.68 13.33
N ALA A 208 11.46 3.93 13.06
CA ALA A 208 11.76 4.59 11.81
C ALA A 208 13.24 4.95 11.75
N LYS A 209 13.87 4.68 10.62
CA LYS A 209 15.30 4.83 10.41
C LYS A 209 15.59 5.59 9.13
N VAL A 210 16.67 6.36 9.14
CA VAL A 210 17.17 7.10 7.98
C VAL A 210 18.50 6.53 7.52
N LYS A 211 18.73 6.57 6.22
CA LYS A 211 19.99 6.19 5.59
C LYS A 211 20.17 6.86 4.23
N ASN A 212 21.41 7.20 3.91
CA ASN A 212 21.81 7.40 2.53
C ASN A 212 22.13 6.04 1.89
N TYR A 213 21.22 5.51 1.08
CA TYR A 213 21.39 4.22 0.43
C TYR A 213 21.98 4.41 -0.97
N ASN A 214 23.32 4.42 -1.07
CA ASN A 214 24.04 4.63 -2.34
C ASN A 214 23.60 5.89 -3.10
N GLY A 215 23.44 7.00 -2.38
CA GLY A 215 22.96 8.27 -2.92
C GLY A 215 21.46 8.51 -2.78
N MET A 216 20.65 7.47 -2.52
CA MET A 216 19.21 7.61 -2.31
C MET A 216 18.90 8.05 -0.88
N TYR A 217 18.04 9.06 -0.73
CA TYR A 217 17.53 9.51 0.57
C TYR A 217 16.41 8.59 1.02
N GLU A 218 16.74 7.63 1.89
CA GLU A 218 15.84 6.56 2.31
C GLU A 218 15.41 6.70 3.77
N VAL A 219 14.10 6.58 3.99
CA VAL A 219 13.51 6.31 5.32
C VAL A 219 12.89 4.93 5.28
N THR A 220 13.19 4.10 6.28
CA THR A 220 12.77 2.70 6.33
C THR A 220 12.55 2.26 7.77
N GLY A 221 12.11 1.02 7.96
CA GLY A 221 12.06 0.39 9.28
C GLY A 221 11.95 -1.13 9.16
N ASP A 222 11.92 -1.81 10.31
CA ASP A 222 11.80 -3.26 10.34
C ASP A 222 10.48 -3.71 9.70
N ARG A 223 10.53 -4.77 8.88
CA ARG A 223 9.35 -5.30 8.17
C ARG A 223 8.26 -5.77 9.15
N GLU A 224 8.67 -6.32 10.29
CA GLU A 224 7.79 -6.94 11.28
C GLU A 224 7.33 -5.94 12.36
N ALA A 225 7.88 -4.71 12.37
CA ALA A 225 7.49 -3.65 13.30
C ALA A 225 6.77 -2.53 12.56
N THR A 226 5.68 -2.02 13.12
CA THR A 226 5.06 -0.79 12.61
C THR A 226 5.99 0.38 12.89
N TRP A 227 6.61 0.94 11.84
CA TRP A 227 7.61 2.00 11.97
C TRP A 227 7.10 3.36 11.48
N CYS A 228 6.02 3.38 10.72
CA CYS A 228 5.34 4.62 10.36
C CYS A 228 3.82 4.44 10.25
N LYS A 229 3.13 5.58 10.17
CA LYS A 229 1.73 5.71 9.77
C LYS A 229 1.64 6.78 8.69
N VAL A 230 0.95 6.48 7.60
CA VAL A 230 0.73 7.43 6.50
C VAL A 230 -0.76 7.75 6.43
N GLU A 231 -1.09 9.04 6.53
CA GLU A 231 -2.46 9.53 6.57
C GLU A 231 -2.66 10.56 5.46
N LYS A 232 -3.64 10.33 4.58
CA LYS A 232 -4.02 11.33 3.58
C LYS A 232 -4.73 12.49 4.26
N THR A 233 -4.23 13.70 4.03
CA THR A 233 -4.75 14.96 4.63
C THR A 233 -5.39 15.88 3.60
N GLY A 234 -5.24 15.60 2.30
CA GLY A 234 -5.82 16.39 1.22
C GLY A 234 -5.17 16.07 -0.13
N THR A 235 -5.26 17.02 -1.06
CA THR A 235 -4.64 16.93 -2.40
C THR A 235 -4.26 18.34 -2.86
N VAL A 236 -3.12 18.49 -3.53
CA VAL A 236 -2.72 19.76 -4.17
C VAL A 236 -3.37 19.92 -5.53
N THR A 237 -3.60 21.16 -5.97
CA THR A 237 -4.14 21.44 -7.31
C THR A 237 -3.09 21.25 -8.42
N SER A 238 -1.81 21.42 -8.09
CA SER A 238 -0.69 21.23 -9.01
C SER A 238 0.60 20.96 -8.24
N ILE A 239 1.51 20.20 -8.85
CA ILE A 239 2.89 20.00 -8.35
C ILE A 239 3.81 20.91 -9.16
N PRO A 240 4.56 21.84 -8.52
CA PRO A 240 5.51 22.66 -9.26
C PRO A 240 6.64 21.79 -9.82
N THR A 241 7.21 22.25 -10.93
CA THR A 241 8.31 21.56 -11.59
C THR A 241 9.52 22.49 -11.64
N ALA A 242 10.65 22.07 -11.07
CA ALA A 242 11.89 22.84 -11.11
C ALA A 242 12.59 22.64 -12.47
N THR A 243 13.02 23.71 -13.14
CA THR A 243 13.89 23.59 -14.31
C THR A 243 15.34 23.51 -13.84
N ILE A 244 16.04 22.43 -14.18
CA ILE A 244 17.38 22.12 -13.65
C ILE A 244 18.36 21.74 -14.77
N ALA A 245 19.66 21.82 -14.47
CA ALA A 245 20.68 21.21 -15.29
C ALA A 245 20.72 19.69 -15.08
N ALA A 246 21.05 18.92 -16.13
CA ALA A 246 21.14 17.46 -16.04
C ALA A 246 22.14 16.98 -14.97
N ALA A 247 23.22 17.74 -14.74
CA ALA A 247 24.23 17.44 -13.72
C ALA A 247 23.71 17.54 -12.27
N ASP A 248 22.59 18.24 -12.04
CA ASP A 248 22.01 18.44 -10.72
C ASP A 248 20.92 17.42 -10.37
N LEU A 249 20.59 16.49 -11.27
CA LEU A 249 19.44 15.59 -11.15
C LEU A 249 19.38 14.84 -9.80
N ALA A 250 20.52 14.36 -9.31
CA ALA A 250 20.59 13.64 -8.02
C ALA A 250 20.21 14.52 -6.80
N LYS A 251 20.43 15.83 -6.87
CA LYS A 251 20.09 16.78 -5.80
C LYS A 251 18.57 17.01 -5.67
N TYR A 252 17.83 16.69 -6.73
CA TYR A 252 16.38 16.85 -6.83
C TYR A 252 15.63 15.52 -6.70
N GLN A 253 16.28 14.45 -6.26
CA GLN A 253 15.64 13.14 -6.12
C GLN A 253 14.30 13.23 -5.37
N GLY A 254 13.29 12.52 -5.87
CA GLY A 254 11.93 12.57 -5.35
C GLY A 254 11.11 13.79 -5.78
N MET A 255 11.68 14.75 -6.52
CA MET A 255 10.98 15.97 -6.96
C MET A 255 10.63 15.95 -8.46
N ALA A 256 9.59 16.70 -8.84
CA ALA A 256 9.26 16.92 -10.25
C ALA A 256 10.23 17.95 -10.85
N VAL A 257 10.87 17.58 -11.96
CA VAL A 257 11.88 18.40 -12.63
C VAL A 257 11.63 18.49 -14.13
N THR A 258 12.21 19.52 -14.75
CA THR A 258 12.34 19.67 -16.20
C THR A 258 13.81 19.92 -16.55
N ILE A 259 14.34 19.15 -17.48
CA ILE A 259 15.61 19.44 -18.14
C ILE A 259 15.27 20.05 -19.50
N ALA A 260 15.69 21.29 -19.71
CA ALA A 260 15.48 21.99 -20.98
C ALA A 260 16.49 21.54 -22.04
N ASN A 261 16.10 21.66 -23.32
CA ASN A 261 16.98 21.41 -24.47
C ASN A 261 17.67 20.02 -24.45
N ALA A 262 17.03 19.04 -23.85
CA ALA A 262 17.49 17.66 -23.88
C ALA A 262 17.36 17.10 -25.30
N SER A 263 18.37 16.35 -25.72
CA SER A 263 18.44 15.78 -27.06
C SER A 263 18.72 14.29 -27.03
N VAL A 264 18.17 13.55 -27.99
CA VAL A 264 18.42 12.13 -28.19
C VAL A 264 18.70 11.87 -29.67
N ALA A 265 19.78 11.14 -29.94
CA ALA A 265 20.27 10.92 -31.30
C ALA A 265 19.49 9.85 -32.08
N GLN A 266 18.85 8.92 -31.37
CA GLN A 266 18.14 7.78 -31.96
C GLN A 266 16.69 7.78 -31.51
N ALA A 267 15.80 7.40 -32.42
CA ALA A 267 14.40 7.13 -32.09
C ALA A 267 14.30 5.84 -31.25
N GLY A 268 13.21 5.69 -30.50
CA GLY A 268 13.01 4.53 -29.65
C GLY A 268 11.55 4.39 -29.20
N VAL A 269 11.34 3.53 -28.21
CA VAL A 269 10.05 3.27 -27.57
C VAL A 269 10.21 3.51 -26.08
N TRP A 270 9.30 4.26 -25.46
CA TRP A 270 9.44 4.68 -24.06
C TRP A 270 9.47 3.51 -23.09
N ALA A 271 8.44 2.66 -23.09
CA ALA A 271 8.37 1.48 -22.23
C ALA A 271 8.11 0.19 -23.02
N SER A 272 8.58 -0.94 -22.49
CA SER A 272 8.44 -2.26 -23.07
C SER A 272 7.85 -3.26 -22.07
N ALA A 273 7.14 -4.27 -22.57
CA ALA A 273 6.68 -5.42 -21.79
C ALA A 273 7.81 -6.37 -21.39
N SER A 274 8.93 -6.37 -22.10
CA SER A 274 10.00 -7.36 -21.90
C SER A 274 10.96 -7.01 -20.77
N ALA A 275 11.19 -5.71 -20.51
CA ALA A 275 12.15 -5.24 -19.51
C ALA A 275 11.95 -3.75 -19.19
N LEU A 276 12.60 -3.30 -18.11
CA LEU A 276 12.80 -1.88 -17.84
C LEU A 276 13.50 -1.21 -19.02
N SER A 277 12.98 -0.06 -19.44
CA SER A 277 13.50 0.71 -20.57
C SER A 277 14.33 1.89 -20.07
N SER A 278 15.47 2.14 -20.71
CA SER A 278 16.35 3.25 -20.40
C SER A 278 16.81 3.95 -21.67
N HIS A 279 16.74 5.28 -21.65
CA HIS A 279 17.08 6.12 -22.80
C HIS A 279 18.03 7.23 -22.36
N THR A 280 19.20 7.31 -22.97
CA THR A 280 20.18 8.35 -22.66
C THR A 280 19.92 9.59 -23.50
N PHE A 281 19.74 10.71 -22.82
CA PHE A 281 19.62 12.04 -23.40
C PHE A 281 20.85 12.89 -23.02
N THR A 282 21.11 13.92 -23.81
CA THR A 282 22.16 14.92 -23.54
C THR A 282 21.54 16.31 -23.45
N ALA A 283 21.87 17.05 -22.39
CA ALA A 283 21.54 18.46 -22.22
C ALA A 283 22.75 19.21 -21.69
N ASP A 284 23.08 20.36 -22.27
CA ASP A 284 24.24 21.19 -21.88
C ASP A 284 25.56 20.41 -21.75
N GLY A 285 25.77 19.43 -22.62
CA GLY A 285 26.96 18.58 -22.64
C GLY A 285 27.00 17.47 -21.57
N ALA A 286 26.00 17.37 -20.70
CA ALA A 286 25.86 16.31 -19.72
C ALA A 286 24.84 15.25 -20.18
N ASN A 287 25.20 13.98 -19.98
CA ASN A 287 24.29 12.86 -20.23
C ASN A 287 23.41 12.59 -19.00
N PHE A 288 22.16 12.25 -19.24
CA PHE A 288 21.25 11.74 -18.22
C PHE A 288 20.37 10.63 -18.81
N THR A 289 19.83 9.80 -17.93
CA THR A 289 19.02 8.65 -18.34
C THR A 289 17.56 8.86 -17.94
N VAL A 290 16.66 8.66 -18.90
CA VAL A 290 15.22 8.55 -18.66
C VAL A 290 14.88 7.08 -18.52
N PHE A 291 14.27 6.72 -17.39
CA PHE A 291 13.83 5.36 -17.11
C PHE A 291 12.31 5.24 -17.26
N CYS A 292 11.87 4.14 -17.85
CA CYS A 292 10.46 3.74 -17.84
C CYS A 292 10.36 2.31 -17.28
N LYS A 293 9.44 2.13 -16.33
CA LYS A 293 9.17 0.82 -15.73
C LYS A 293 8.81 -0.21 -16.81
N GLN A 294 9.17 -1.47 -16.59
CA GLN A 294 8.60 -2.58 -17.36
C GLN A 294 7.08 -2.52 -17.24
N SER A 295 6.40 -2.55 -18.38
CA SER A 295 4.96 -2.35 -18.46
C SER A 295 4.32 -3.47 -19.27
N ASP A 296 3.44 -4.24 -18.66
CA ASP A 296 2.78 -5.38 -19.29
C ASP A 296 1.25 -5.25 -19.25
N GLU A 297 0.54 -6.25 -19.77
CA GLU A 297 -0.93 -6.27 -19.77
C GLU A 297 -1.55 -6.26 -18.36
N LYS A 298 -0.79 -6.63 -17.32
CA LYS A 298 -1.25 -6.64 -15.93
C LYS A 298 -1.01 -5.31 -15.23
N ASN A 299 0.02 -4.56 -15.65
CA ASN A 299 0.38 -3.25 -15.12
C ASN A 299 0.73 -2.28 -16.27
N PRO A 300 -0.26 -1.88 -17.10
CA PRO A 300 0.01 -1.11 -18.30
C PRO A 300 0.30 0.35 -17.95
N SER A 301 1.54 0.76 -18.11
CA SER A 301 1.93 2.17 -18.15
C SER A 301 1.40 2.84 -19.41
N VAL A 302 1.05 4.12 -19.29
CA VAL A 302 0.68 4.99 -20.43
C VAL A 302 1.78 5.14 -21.49
N PHE A 303 3.00 4.68 -21.20
CA PHE A 303 4.17 4.73 -22.08
C PHE A 303 4.45 3.43 -22.83
N LEU A 304 3.65 2.36 -22.62
CA LEU A 304 3.83 1.07 -23.29
C LEU A 304 3.73 1.21 -24.81
N ASP A 305 4.78 0.77 -25.52
CA ASP A 305 4.87 0.79 -26.97
C ASP A 305 4.71 2.19 -27.61
N VAL A 306 4.88 3.26 -26.82
CA VAL A 306 4.81 4.63 -27.31
C VAL A 306 6.15 5.02 -27.95
N PRO A 307 6.19 5.31 -29.27
CA PRO A 307 7.44 5.69 -29.92
C PRO A 307 7.82 7.15 -29.65
N PHE A 308 9.11 7.43 -29.62
CA PHE A 308 9.67 8.78 -29.68
C PHE A 308 10.66 8.91 -30.84
N LYS A 309 10.83 10.13 -31.35
CA LYS A 309 11.74 10.44 -32.45
C LYS A 309 13.06 11.01 -31.92
N ALA A 310 14.13 10.81 -32.68
CA ALA A 310 15.35 11.58 -32.48
C ALA A 310 15.05 13.08 -32.62
N GLY A 311 15.69 13.90 -31.80
CA GLY A 311 15.46 15.35 -31.77
C GLY A 311 15.78 15.96 -30.43
N SER A 312 15.32 17.20 -30.24
CA SER A 312 15.51 17.97 -29.01
C SER A 312 14.18 18.48 -28.48
N GLY A 313 14.09 18.59 -27.16
CA GLY A 313 12.91 19.11 -26.46
C GLY A 313 13.16 19.20 -24.95
N ASN A 314 12.12 19.57 -24.22
CA ASN A 314 12.16 19.52 -22.76
C ASN A 314 11.77 18.12 -22.29
N ILE A 315 12.48 17.59 -21.30
CA ILE A 315 12.13 16.36 -20.61
C ILE A 315 11.69 16.71 -19.21
N SER A 316 10.42 16.43 -18.89
CA SER A 316 9.86 16.60 -17.55
C SER A 316 9.55 15.25 -16.93
N GLY A 317 9.81 15.09 -15.64
CA GLY A 317 9.62 13.82 -14.95
C GLY A 317 9.95 13.89 -13.47
N LEU A 318 9.93 12.74 -12.82
CA LEU A 318 10.39 12.58 -11.44
C LEU A 318 11.90 12.36 -11.45
N ALA A 319 12.66 13.19 -10.74
CA ALA A 319 14.08 12.93 -10.54
C ALA A 319 14.25 11.74 -9.59
N ALA A 320 15.11 10.80 -9.98
CA ALA A 320 15.40 9.60 -9.21
C ALA A 320 16.89 9.28 -9.26
N VAL A 321 17.40 8.65 -8.22
CA VAL A 321 18.74 8.05 -8.19
C VAL A 321 18.57 6.57 -8.47
N TYR A 322 19.21 6.08 -9.54
CA TYR A 322 19.23 4.67 -9.90
C TYR A 322 20.54 4.04 -9.43
N LYS A 323 20.46 2.85 -8.85
CA LYS A 323 21.60 2.08 -8.33
C LYS A 323 22.42 1.46 -9.46
#